data_AF-A0A537M265-F1
#
_entry.id   AF-A0A537M265-F1
#
_cell.length_a   1.000
_cell.length_b   1.000
_cell.length_c   1.000
_cell.angle_alpha   90.00
_cell.angle_beta   90.00
_cell.angle_gamma   90.00
#
_symmetry.space_group_name_H-M   'P 1'
#
loop_
_entity.id
_entity.type
_entity.pdbx_description
1 polymer ?
#
loop_
_entity_poly.entity_id
_entity_poly.type
_entity_poly.pdbx_seq_one_letter_code
_entity_poly.pdbx_strand_id
1 'polypeptide(L)'
;MKISTIGRIALAVAAILAVSLATISARAQDVPGIEICTVEKTMERRTSCLQSNVDFLQKTISKLSADHQQKLDAANRQIETLKASLASLQKIVDDLQNTQKKTAEDLKKKVDAPPAKEPAPKDGAK
;
A
#
# COMPACT_ATOMS: atom_id res chain seq x y z
N MET A 1 13.80 2.05 18.07
CA MET A 1 13.43 2.16 16.64
C MET A 1 13.23 0.80 15.96
N LYS A 2 14.20 -0.13 16.02
CA LYS A 2 14.12 -1.48 15.41
C LYS A 2 12.95 -2.36 15.89
N ILE A 3 12.54 -2.26 17.16
CA ILE A 3 11.41 -3.01 17.73
C ILE A 3 10.05 -2.56 17.15
N SER A 4 9.91 -1.27 16.82
CA SER A 4 8.68 -0.71 16.24
C SER A 4 8.47 -1.14 14.79
N THR A 5 9.54 -1.27 14.00
CA THR A 5 9.48 -1.78 12.63
C THR A 5 9.16 -3.27 12.57
N ILE A 6 9.72 -4.08 13.48
CA ILE A 6 9.39 -5.52 13.57
C ILE A 6 7.91 -5.73 13.91
N GLY A 7 7.36 -4.97 14.86
CA GLY A 7 5.94 -5.04 15.21
C GLY A 7 5.02 -4.67 14.05
N ARG A 8 5.38 -3.65 13.26
CA ARG A 8 4.61 -3.24 12.07
C ARG A 8 4.63 -4.29 10.96
N ILE A 9 5.79 -4.93 10.73
CA ILE A 9 5.92 -6.00 9.74
C ILE A 9 5.11 -7.23 10.18
N ALA A 10 5.21 -7.62 11.45
CA ALA A 10 4.43 -8.73 11.99
C ALA A 10 2.92 -8.50 11.86
N LEU A 11 2.45 -7.26 12.14
CA LEU A 11 1.05 -6.89 11.97
C LEU A 11 0.61 -6.98 10.49
N ALA A 12 1.42 -6.49 9.56
CA ALA A 12 1.12 -6.54 8.13
C ALA A 12 1.04 -7.99 7.61
N VAL A 13 2.00 -8.84 8.01
CA VAL A 13 2.00 -10.26 7.64
C VAL A 13 0.80 -10.98 8.24
N ALA A 14 0.45 -10.72 9.50
CA ALA A 14 -0.73 -11.30 10.14
C ALA A 14 -2.04 -10.87 9.46
N ALA A 15 -2.14 -9.60 9.02
CA ALA A 15 -3.31 -9.12 8.28
C ALA A 15 -3.45 -9.80 6.91
N ILE A 16 -2.36 -9.95 6.17
CA ILE A 16 -2.35 -10.65 4.87
C ILE A 16 -2.71 -12.13 5.05
N LEU A 17 -2.18 -12.78 6.08
CA LEU A 17 -2.48 -14.17 6.41
C LEU A 17 -3.95 -14.37 6.81
N ALA A 18 -4.50 -13.45 7.60
CA ALA A 18 -5.92 -13.50 8.00
C ALA A 18 -6.87 -13.33 6.81
N VAL A 19 -6.56 -12.41 5.88
CA VAL A 19 -7.35 -12.21 4.66
C VAL A 19 -7.27 -13.43 3.73
N SER A 20 -6.09 -14.03 3.58
CA SER A 20 -5.92 -15.23 2.75
C SER A 20 -6.59 -16.47 3.33
N LEU A 21 -6.66 -16.63 4.66
CA LEU A 21 -7.44 -17.73 5.26
C LEU A 21 -8.95 -17.52 5.13
N ALA A 22 -9.42 -16.27 5.12
CA ALA A 22 -10.84 -15.96 4.96
C ALA A 22 -11.38 -16.28 3.55
N THR A 23 -10.52 -16.32 2.52
CA THR A 23 -10.92 -16.59 1.12
C THR A 23 -10.98 -18.07 0.76
N ILE A 24 -10.51 -18.99 1.63
CA ILE A 24 -10.46 -20.45 1.36
C ILE A 24 -11.82 -21.14 1.58
N SER A 25 -12.87 -20.39 1.92
CA SER A 25 -14.23 -20.92 1.93
C SER A 25 -14.68 -21.22 0.49
N ALA A 26 -14.30 -22.38 -0.03
CA ALA A 26 -14.84 -22.97 -1.24
C ALA A 26 -16.31 -23.34 -1.01
N ARG A 27 -17.16 -22.30 -0.99
CA ARG A 27 -18.59 -22.46 -1.22
C ARG A 27 -18.69 -23.09 -2.60
N ALA A 28 -19.41 -24.20 -2.72
CA ALA A 28 -19.82 -24.68 -4.03
C ALA A 28 -20.38 -23.46 -4.80
N GLN A 29 -19.73 -23.09 -5.90
CA GLN A 29 -20.21 -22.00 -6.73
C GLN A 29 -21.44 -22.55 -7.43
N ASP A 30 -22.61 -22.16 -6.90
CA ASP A 30 -23.87 -22.60 -7.47
C ASP A 30 -23.93 -22.08 -8.91
N VAL A 31 -24.19 -22.99 -9.85
CA VAL A 31 -24.30 -22.63 -11.26
C VAL A 31 -25.72 -22.12 -11.46
N PRO A 32 -25.94 -20.80 -11.64
CA PRO A 32 -27.28 -20.23 -11.52
C PRO A 32 -28.22 -20.83 -12.59
N GLY A 33 -29.33 -21.46 -12.19
CA GLY A 33 -30.28 -22.05 -13.13
C GLY A 33 -29.96 -23.48 -13.56
N ILE A 34 -28.89 -24.11 -13.04
CA ILE A 34 -28.59 -25.52 -13.33
C ILE A 34 -29.66 -26.44 -12.74
N GLU A 35 -30.27 -26.05 -11.62
CA GLU A 35 -31.39 -26.69 -10.98
C GLU A 35 -32.62 -26.73 -11.89
N ILE A 36 -32.80 -25.72 -12.74
CA ILE A 36 -33.90 -25.68 -13.72
C ILE A 36 -33.55 -26.54 -14.94
N CYS A 37 -32.31 -26.50 -15.42
CA CYS A 37 -31.92 -27.30 -16.59
C CYS A 37 -31.85 -28.80 -16.28
N THR A 38 -31.61 -29.21 -15.04
CA THR A 38 -31.49 -30.62 -14.64
C THR A 38 -32.82 -31.29 -14.34
N VAL A 39 -33.87 -30.53 -14.00
CA VAL A 39 -35.23 -31.08 -13.84
C VAL A 39 -35.95 -31.29 -15.17
N GLU A 40 -35.44 -30.72 -16.27
CA GLU A 40 -36.01 -30.86 -17.60
C GLU A 40 -35.89 -32.30 -18.14
N LYS A 41 -37.02 -32.85 -18.62
CA LYS A 41 -37.14 -34.24 -19.05
C LYS A 41 -37.01 -34.41 -20.56
N THR A 42 -37.34 -33.38 -21.33
CA THR A 42 -37.20 -33.39 -22.79
C THR A 42 -35.75 -33.05 -23.16
N MET A 43 -35.13 -33.88 -24.01
CA MET A 43 -33.69 -33.75 -24.31
C MET A 43 -33.37 -32.46 -25.07
N GLU A 44 -34.26 -32.02 -25.96
CA GLU A 44 -34.14 -30.76 -26.70
C GLU A 44 -34.16 -29.55 -25.77
N ARG A 45 -35.12 -29.49 -24.83
CA ARG A 45 -35.25 -28.36 -23.90
C ARG A 45 -34.14 -28.36 -22.84
N ARG A 46 -33.68 -29.54 -22.43
CA ARG A 46 -32.52 -29.66 -21.53
C ARG A 46 -31.26 -29.12 -22.18
N THR A 47 -31.03 -29.46 -23.45
CA THR A 47 -29.86 -29.01 -24.21
C THR A 47 -29.90 -27.48 -24.42
N SER A 48 -31.05 -26.93 -24.81
CA SER A 48 -31.18 -25.47 -25.00
C SER A 48 -31.05 -24.68 -23.69
N CYS A 49 -31.59 -25.21 -22.58
CA CYS A 49 -31.40 -24.62 -21.25
C CYS A 49 -29.91 -24.57 -20.87
N LEU A 50 -29.21 -25.71 -20.97
CA LEU A 50 -27.78 -25.80 -20.65
C LEU A 50 -26.93 -24.89 -21.55
N GLN A 51 -27.26 -24.78 -22.84
CA GLN A 51 -26.55 -23.89 -23.75
C GLN A 51 -26.67 -22.41 -23.32
N SER A 52 -27.89 -21.97 -22.98
CA SER A 52 -28.12 -20.60 -22.50
C SER A 52 -27.43 -20.33 -21.14
N ASN A 53 -27.35 -21.34 -20.27
CA ASN A 53 -26.62 -21.28 -19.01
C ASN A 53 -25.11 -21.09 -19.25
N VAL A 54 -24.51 -21.89 -20.14
CA VAL A 54 -23.08 -21.77 -20.50
C VAL A 54 -22.78 -20.39 -21.10
N ASP A 55 -23.62 -19.87 -22.00
CA ASP A 55 -23.46 -18.53 -22.56
C ASP A 55 -23.50 -17.44 -21.47
N PHE A 56 -24.46 -17.55 -20.54
CA PHE A 56 -24.54 -16.64 -19.38
C PHE A 56 -23.30 -16.70 -18.50
N LEU A 57 -22.83 -17.90 -18.16
CA LEU A 57 -21.61 -18.09 -17.36
C LEU A 57 -20.40 -17.51 -18.08
N GLN A 58 -20.25 -17.77 -19.37
CA GLN A 58 -19.10 -17.30 -20.14
C GLN A 58 -19.07 -15.78 -20.25
N LYS A 59 -20.23 -15.13 -20.45
CA LYS A 59 -20.37 -13.68 -20.37
C LYS A 59 -20.04 -13.15 -18.98
N THR A 60 -20.49 -13.83 -17.93
CA THR A 60 -20.24 -13.43 -16.54
C THR A 60 -18.76 -13.53 -16.20
N ILE A 61 -18.09 -14.65 -16.53
CA ILE A 61 -16.65 -14.84 -16.35
C ILE A 61 -15.87 -13.76 -17.10
N SER A 62 -16.22 -13.47 -18.34
CA SER A 62 -15.57 -12.43 -19.13
C SER A 62 -15.70 -11.05 -18.48
N LYS A 63 -16.90 -10.72 -17.99
CA LYS A 63 -17.16 -9.45 -17.28
C LYS A 63 -16.37 -9.36 -15.97
N LEU A 64 -16.37 -10.41 -15.15
CA LEU A 64 -15.61 -10.45 -13.90
C LEU A 64 -14.10 -10.36 -14.17
N SER A 65 -13.61 -11.02 -15.21
CA SER A 65 -12.21 -10.94 -15.61
C SER A 65 -11.82 -9.51 -15.98
N ALA A 66 -12.65 -8.81 -16.76
CA ALA A 66 -12.40 -7.43 -17.13
C ALA A 66 -12.44 -6.48 -15.92
N ASP A 67 -13.42 -6.64 -15.02
CA ASP A 67 -13.54 -5.85 -13.79
C ASP A 67 -12.32 -6.04 -12.86
N HIS A 68 -11.87 -7.29 -12.69
CA HIS A 68 -10.66 -7.57 -11.91
C HIS A 68 -9.41 -6.97 -12.55
N GLN A 69 -9.26 -7.08 -13.88
CA GLN A 69 -8.12 -6.48 -14.57
C GLN A 69 -8.10 -4.96 -14.39
N GLN A 70 -9.26 -4.30 -14.50
CA GLN A 70 -9.39 -2.86 -14.26
C GLN A 70 -9.01 -2.47 -12.83
N LYS A 71 -9.39 -3.28 -11.82
CA LYS A 71 -9.01 -3.07 -10.42
C LYS A 71 -7.50 -3.23 -10.22
N LEU A 72 -6.88 -4.22 -10.84
CA LEU A 72 -5.43 -4.42 -10.79
C LEU A 72 -4.68 -3.24 -11.42
N ASP A 73 -5.14 -2.77 -12.58
CA ASP A 73 -4.53 -1.62 -13.26
C ASP A 73 -4.66 -0.34 -12.43
N ALA A 74 -5.82 -0.11 -11.80
CA ALA A 74 -6.03 1.01 -10.88
C ALA A 74 -5.10 0.93 -9.65
N ALA A 75 -4.96 -0.26 -9.05
CA ALA A 75 -4.06 -0.48 -7.91
C ALA A 75 -2.59 -0.25 -8.31
N ASN A 76 -2.17 -0.70 -9.50
CA ASN A 76 -0.82 -0.47 -10.00
C ASN A 76 -0.50 1.04 -10.15
N ARG A 77 -1.44 1.83 -10.65
CA ARG A 77 -1.28 3.30 -10.72
C ARG A 77 -1.17 3.94 -9.33
N GLN A 78 -1.92 3.46 -8.34
CA GLN A 78 -1.78 3.91 -6.95
C GLN A 78 -0.41 3.56 -6.39
N ILE A 79 0.11 2.35 -6.68
CA ILE A 79 1.45 1.94 -6.27
C ILE A 79 2.52 2.86 -6.87
N GLU A 80 2.42 3.20 -8.15
CA GLU A 80 3.36 4.14 -8.80
C GLU A 80 3.34 5.51 -8.16
N THR A 81 2.14 6.02 -7.85
CA THR A 81 1.96 7.31 -7.16
C THR A 81 2.60 7.28 -5.78
N LEU A 82 2.36 6.22 -4.99
CA LEU A 82 2.95 6.04 -3.67
C LEU A 82 4.47 5.89 -3.73
N LYS A 83 5.01 5.19 -4.73
CA LYS A 83 6.46 5.09 -4.96
C LYS A 83 7.08 6.47 -5.22
N ALA A 84 6.44 7.31 -6.03
CA ALA A 84 6.91 8.67 -6.29
C ALA A 84 6.89 9.54 -5.01
N SER A 85 5.81 9.45 -4.21
CA SER A 85 5.74 10.12 -2.92
C SER A 85 6.83 9.64 -1.96
N LEU A 86 7.08 8.33 -1.86
CA LEU A 86 8.16 7.77 -1.05
C LEU A 86 9.54 8.29 -1.50
N ALA A 87 9.80 8.35 -2.80
CA ALA A 87 11.06 8.89 -3.31
C ALA A 87 11.23 10.38 -2.98
N SER A 88 10.15 11.17 -3.05
CA SER A 88 10.16 12.59 -2.65
C SER A 88 10.45 12.74 -1.15
N LEU A 89 9.76 11.96 -0.30
CA LEU A 89 9.97 11.97 1.15
C LEU A 89 11.40 11.55 1.51
N GLN A 90 11.96 10.54 0.82
CA GLN A 90 13.33 10.11 1.04
C GLN A 90 14.32 11.26 0.79
N LYS A 91 14.15 12.02 -0.31
CA LYS A 91 14.99 13.20 -0.58
C LYS A 91 14.91 14.26 0.51
N ILE A 92 13.71 14.54 1.02
CA ILE A 92 13.51 15.51 2.11
C ILE A 92 14.23 15.02 3.37
N VAL A 93 14.14 13.73 3.70
CA VAL A 93 14.84 13.15 4.85
C VAL A 93 16.36 13.26 4.69
N ASP A 94 16.88 12.96 3.50
CA ASP A 94 18.31 13.06 3.22
C ASP A 94 18.82 14.51 3.34
N ASP A 95 18.06 15.49 2.85
CA ASP A 95 18.38 16.91 2.95
C ASP A 95 18.35 17.42 4.40
N LEU A 96 17.34 17.03 5.17
CA LEU A 96 17.24 17.35 6.60
C LEU A 96 18.38 16.72 7.40
N GLN A 97 18.75 15.47 7.12
CA GLN A 97 19.89 14.81 7.76
C GLN A 97 21.20 15.52 7.43
N ASN A 98 21.40 15.94 6.17
CA ASN A 98 22.60 16.67 5.75
C ASN A 98 22.67 18.06 6.39
N THR A 99 21.54 18.78 6.46
CA THR A 99 21.45 20.08 7.14
C THR A 99 21.75 19.94 8.63
N GLN A 100 21.14 18.96 9.31
CA GLN A 100 21.40 18.70 10.73
C GLN A 100 22.88 18.38 10.99
N LYS A 101 23.52 17.56 10.16
CA LYS A 101 24.96 17.25 10.28
C LYS A 101 25.81 18.51 10.15
N LYS A 102 25.55 19.35 9.15
CA LYS A 102 26.26 20.64 8.95
C LYS A 102 26.08 21.56 10.17
N THR A 103 24.84 21.74 10.64
CA THR A 103 24.58 22.56 11.83
C THR A 103 25.25 22.01 13.08
N ALA A 104 25.32 20.68 13.25
CA ALA A 104 26.03 20.05 14.36
C ALA A 104 27.56 20.26 14.28
N GLU A 105 28.14 20.26 13.08
CA GLU A 105 29.56 20.57 12.86
C GLU A 105 29.87 22.06 13.08
N ASP A 106 28.99 22.96 12.63
CA ASP A 106 29.12 24.41 12.84
C ASP A 106 29.01 24.79 14.32
N LEU A 107 28.12 24.12 15.07
CA LEU A 107 28.01 24.30 16.53
C LEU A 107 29.27 23.82 17.26
N LYS A 108 29.89 22.71 16.84
CA LYS A 108 31.17 22.25 17.41
C LYS A 108 32.30 23.25 17.15
N LYS A 109 32.39 23.81 15.94
CA LYS A 109 33.41 24.83 15.61
C LYS A 109 33.24 26.15 16.37
N LYS A 110 32.01 26.52 16.78
CA LYS A 110 31.77 27.72 17.60
C LYS A 110 32.10 27.56 19.08
N VAL A 111 32.17 26.33 19.60
CA VAL A 111 32.57 26.07 21.00
C VAL A 111 34.10 26.12 21.18
N ASP A 112 34.88 25.94 20.11
CA ASP A 112 36.36 26.06 20.12
C ASP A 112 36.88 27.48 19.79
N ALA A 113 36.02 28.48 19.60
CA ALA A 113 36.46 29.87 19.44
C ALA A 113 36.77 30.50 20.82
N PRO A 114 37.98 31.02 21.06
CA PRO A 114 38.33 31.61 22.36
C PRO A 114 37.44 32.81 22.68
N PRO A 115 37.05 33.02 23.96
CA PRO A 115 36.23 34.15 24.36
C PRO A 115 36.96 35.46 24.03
N ALA A 116 36.33 36.29 23.22
CA ALA A 116 36.78 37.65 22.97
C ALA A 116 36.76 38.41 24.29
N LYS A 117 37.94 38.90 24.70
CA LYS A 117 38.10 39.80 25.85
C LYS A 117 37.17 40.99 25.70
N GLU A 118 36.26 41.15 26.65
CA GLU A 118 35.53 42.39 26.88
C GLU A 118 36.52 43.51 27.23
N PRO A 119 36.43 44.71 26.61
CA PRO A 119 37.13 45.87 27.11
C PRO A 119 36.39 46.44 28.34
N ALA A 120 37.11 46.57 29.45
CA ALA A 120 36.64 47.14 30.71
C ALA A 120 36.14 48.59 30.55
N PRO A 121 35.15 49.03 31.35
CA PRO A 121 34.68 50.42 31.35
C PRO A 121 35.71 51.33 32.01
N LYS A 122 36.03 52.46 31.36
CA LYS A 122 36.79 53.55 31.98
C LYS A 122 35.81 54.45 32.73
N ASP A 123 35.72 54.26 34.04
CA ASP A 123 35.17 55.25 34.97
C ASP A 123 36.07 56.49 34.99
N GLY A 124 35.45 57.67 34.86
CA GLY A 124 36.11 58.95 34.96
C GLY A 124 35.11 59.99 35.45
N ALA A 125 35.04 60.18 36.76
CA ALA A 125 34.37 61.32 37.37
C ALA A 125 35.05 61.72 38.70
N LYS A 126 35.72 62.87 38.63
CA LYS A 126 35.93 63.91 39.65
C LYS A 126 36.80 63.63 40.88
#